data_AF-A0A495IHU4-F1
#
_entry.id   AF-A0A495IHU4-F1
#
_cell.length_a   1.000
_cell.length_b   1.000
_cell.length_c   1.000
_cell.angle_alpha   90.00
_cell.angle_beta   90.00
_cell.angle_gamma   90.00
#
_symmetry.space_group_name_H-M   'P 1'
#
loop_
_entity.id
_entity.type
_entity.pdbx_description
1 polymer ?
#
loop_
_entity_poly.entity_id
_entity_poly.type
_entity_poly.pdbx_seq_one_letter_code
_entity_poly.pdbx_strand_id
1 'polypeptide(L)'
;MIGLVDTLVILLLAAVGFAACASAPPLVLPTVLWLAFASPLLVRSDLARRRLPNVLTLPALGLTVATCAGGLIAPGADGIRAQDAGSALAAATATAAVGWLVARAGALGLGDVKLAASLVGSLWLVSPPALWLLACVASGAGVVAAVPGLRRARRVRRREGPGGGRAPTIPFGPCLLVGYWTALAVTAAAS
;
A
#
# COMPACT_ATOMS: atom_id res chain seq x y z
N MET A 1 14.89 -19.86 12.81
CA MET A 1 14.18 -18.79 13.55
C MET A 1 13.42 -17.84 12.63
N ILE A 2 13.99 -17.38 11.51
CA ILE A 2 13.32 -16.45 10.57
C ILE A 2 11.95 -16.97 10.08
N GLY A 3 11.84 -18.27 9.77
CA GLY A 3 10.58 -18.86 9.32
C GLY A 3 9.43 -18.79 10.34
N LEU A 4 9.71 -19.07 11.63
CA LEU A 4 8.69 -19.06 12.68
C LEU A 4 8.16 -17.64 12.93
N VAL A 5 9.04 -16.64 12.95
CA VAL A 5 8.65 -15.23 13.11
C VAL A 5 7.79 -14.78 11.92
N ASP A 6 8.20 -15.09 10.69
CA ASP A 6 7.40 -14.77 9.50
C ASP A 6 6.02 -15.41 9.56
N THR A 7 5.92 -16.69 9.94
CA THR A 7 4.64 -17.39 10.10
C THR A 7 3.74 -16.72 11.15
N LEU A 8 4.28 -16.38 12.32
CA LEU A 8 3.50 -15.71 13.37
C LEU A 8 2.99 -14.33 12.91
N VAL A 9 3.84 -13.56 12.22
CA VAL A 9 3.43 -12.26 11.66
C VAL A 9 2.34 -12.46 10.61
N ILE A 10 2.49 -13.42 9.69
CA ILE A 10 1.47 -13.69 8.65
C ILE A 10 0.14 -14.08 9.30
N LEU A 11 0.16 -14.98 10.28
CA LEU A 11 -1.05 -15.42 10.99
C LEU A 11 -1.71 -14.26 11.74
N LEU A 12 -0.93 -13.41 12.41
CA LEU A 12 -1.44 -12.23 13.09
C LEU A 12 -2.09 -11.25 12.11
N LEU A 13 -1.41 -10.91 11.02
CA LEU A 13 -1.92 -9.98 10.00
C LEU A 13 -3.14 -10.55 9.29
N ALA A 14 -3.15 -11.85 9.00
CA ALA A 14 -4.31 -12.53 8.44
C ALA A 14 -5.50 -12.49 9.40
N ALA A 15 -5.29 -12.73 10.70
CA ALA A 15 -6.35 -12.64 11.71
C ALA A 15 -6.93 -11.22 11.80
N VAL A 16 -6.07 -10.18 11.82
CA VAL A 16 -6.50 -8.77 11.75
C VAL A 16 -7.31 -8.50 10.48
N GLY A 17 -6.83 -9.00 9.33
CA GLY A 17 -7.52 -8.86 8.06
C GLY A 17 -8.90 -9.54 8.03
N PHE A 18 -9.00 -10.76 8.55
CA PHE A 18 -10.27 -11.48 8.69
C PHE A 18 -11.25 -10.72 9.58
N ALA A 19 -10.79 -10.25 10.75
CA ALA A 19 -11.64 -9.49 11.67
C ALA A 19 -12.12 -8.18 11.05
N ALA A 20 -11.23 -7.42 10.39
CA ALA A 20 -11.60 -6.17 9.72
C ALA A 20 -12.56 -6.38 8.54
N CYS A 21 -12.49 -7.54 7.88
CA CYS A 21 -13.36 -7.89 6.77
C CYS A 21 -14.67 -8.57 7.18
N ALA A 22 -14.96 -8.72 8.49
CA ALA A 22 -16.14 -9.45 8.95
C ALA A 22 -17.47 -8.84 8.43
N SER A 23 -17.51 -7.52 8.26
CA SER A 23 -18.64 -6.78 7.67
C SER A 23 -18.38 -6.30 6.24
N ALA A 24 -17.23 -6.65 5.66
CA ALA A 24 -16.83 -6.23 4.33
C ALA A 24 -17.19 -7.28 3.28
N PRO A 25 -17.23 -6.91 1.99
CA PRO A 25 -17.44 -7.87 0.92
C PRO A 25 -16.38 -8.99 0.90
N PRO A 26 -16.78 -10.27 0.79
CA PRO A 26 -15.85 -11.40 0.85
C PRO A 26 -14.81 -11.37 -0.28
N LEU A 27 -15.14 -10.73 -1.40
CA LEU A 27 -14.26 -10.60 -2.56
C LEU A 27 -13.00 -9.76 -2.29
N VAL A 28 -12.93 -9.04 -1.15
CA VAL A 28 -11.75 -8.27 -0.72
C VAL A 28 -10.71 -9.14 -0.02
N LEU A 29 -11.13 -10.23 0.63
CA LEU A 29 -10.27 -11.12 1.42
C LEU A 29 -9.04 -11.64 0.66
N PRO A 30 -9.13 -12.10 -0.60
CA PRO A 30 -7.95 -12.56 -1.33
C PRO A 30 -6.82 -11.53 -1.39
N THR A 31 -7.17 -10.24 -1.56
CA THR A 31 -6.19 -9.15 -1.57
C THR A 31 -5.55 -8.98 -0.19
N VAL A 32 -6.36 -8.95 0.87
CA VAL A 32 -5.89 -8.77 2.26
C VAL A 32 -4.98 -9.92 2.68
N LEU A 33 -5.37 -11.17 2.38
CA LEU A 33 -4.59 -12.36 2.71
C LEU A 33 -3.28 -12.42 1.92
N TRP A 34 -3.31 -12.04 0.64
CA TRP A 34 -2.09 -11.91 -0.14
C TRP A 34 -1.14 -10.87 0.47
N LEU A 35 -1.66 -9.72 0.90
CA LEU A 35 -0.87 -8.69 1.57
C LEU A 35 -0.33 -9.17 2.92
N ALA A 36 -1.10 -9.93 3.71
CA ALA A 36 -0.64 -10.51 4.97
C ALA A 36 0.56 -11.42 4.73
N PHE A 37 0.45 -12.32 3.75
CA PHE A 37 1.51 -13.22 3.32
C PHE A 37 2.74 -12.47 2.80
N ALA A 38 2.54 -11.45 1.95
CA ALA A 38 3.62 -10.72 1.32
C ALA A 38 4.35 -9.74 2.27
N SER A 39 3.68 -9.27 3.34
CA SER A 39 4.18 -8.19 4.21
C SER A 39 5.59 -8.42 4.77
N PRO A 40 5.94 -9.58 5.39
CA PRO A 40 7.28 -9.79 5.92
C PRO A 40 8.37 -9.73 4.85
N LEU A 41 8.09 -10.23 3.64
CA LEU A 41 9.06 -10.20 2.54
C LEU A 41 9.17 -8.81 1.91
N LEU A 42 8.05 -8.10 1.77
CA LEU A 42 8.04 -6.71 1.32
C LEU A 42 8.84 -5.81 2.26
N VAL A 43 8.62 -5.92 3.58
CA VAL A 43 9.36 -5.15 4.60
C VAL A 43 10.86 -5.44 4.52
N ARG A 44 11.26 -6.72 4.52
CA ARG A 44 12.68 -7.09 4.44
C ARG A 44 13.33 -6.65 3.13
N SER A 45 12.64 -6.84 2.00
CA SER A 45 13.15 -6.42 0.70
C SER A 45 13.34 -4.91 0.63
N ASP A 46 12.40 -4.13 1.18
CA ASP A 46 12.52 -2.67 1.17
C ASP A 46 13.60 -2.17 2.13
N LEU A 47 13.72 -2.75 3.32
CA LEU A 47 14.79 -2.39 4.25
C LEU A 47 16.18 -2.75 3.70
N ALA A 48 16.32 -3.90 3.04
CA ALA A 48 17.60 -4.36 2.51
C ALA A 48 17.99 -3.68 1.18
N ARG A 49 17.03 -3.51 0.26
CA ARG A 49 17.29 -3.11 -1.13
C ARG A 49 16.63 -1.79 -1.53
N ARG A 50 15.81 -1.20 -0.65
CA ARG A 50 15.03 0.04 -0.91
C ARG A 50 14.19 -0.05 -2.18
N ARG A 51 13.72 -1.26 -2.45
CA ARG A 51 12.95 -1.65 -3.63
C ARG A 51 12.00 -2.77 -3.28
N LEU A 52 10.73 -2.54 -3.58
CA LEU A 52 9.70 -3.56 -3.51
C LEU A 52 9.69 -4.43 -4.78
N PRO A 53 9.67 -5.76 -4.64
CA PRO A 53 9.69 -6.67 -5.77
C PRO A 53 8.31 -6.71 -6.46
N ASN A 54 8.30 -6.47 -7.78
CA ASN A 54 7.07 -6.47 -8.59
C ASN A 54 6.29 -7.79 -8.48
N VAL A 55 6.98 -8.92 -8.28
CA VAL A 55 6.35 -10.24 -8.14
C VAL A 55 5.38 -10.31 -6.95
N LEU A 56 5.54 -9.44 -5.95
CA LEU A 56 4.64 -9.37 -4.80
C LEU A 56 3.63 -8.22 -4.90
N THR A 57 4.03 -7.08 -5.44
CA THR A 57 3.15 -5.89 -5.52
C THR A 57 2.16 -5.97 -6.67
N LEU A 58 2.50 -6.64 -7.79
CA LEU A 58 1.60 -6.78 -8.93
C LEU A 58 0.41 -7.69 -8.65
N PRO A 59 0.57 -8.88 -8.01
CA PRO A 59 -0.60 -9.68 -7.65
C PRO A 59 -1.54 -8.96 -6.68
N ALA A 60 -1.00 -8.20 -5.72
CA ALA A 60 -1.84 -7.39 -4.81
C ALA A 60 -2.71 -6.38 -5.59
N LEU A 61 -2.09 -5.64 -6.52
CA LEU A 61 -2.81 -4.71 -7.38
C LEU A 61 -3.80 -5.42 -8.31
N GLY A 62 -3.40 -6.54 -8.90
CA GLY A 62 -4.25 -7.34 -9.79
C GLY A 62 -5.49 -7.87 -9.07
N LEU A 63 -5.34 -8.39 -7.85
CA LEU A 63 -6.45 -8.83 -7.01
C LEU A 63 -7.36 -7.65 -6.67
N THR A 64 -6.81 -6.49 -6.30
CA THR A 64 -7.61 -5.28 -6.02
C THR A 64 -8.44 -4.86 -7.23
N VAL A 65 -7.83 -4.80 -8.41
CA VAL A 65 -8.52 -4.44 -9.66
C VAL A 65 -9.57 -5.48 -10.02
N ALA A 66 -9.27 -6.78 -9.88
CA ALA A 66 -10.22 -7.86 -10.13
C ALA A 66 -11.43 -7.78 -9.19
N THR A 67 -11.21 -7.51 -7.89
CA THR A 67 -12.29 -7.30 -6.92
C THR A 67 -13.19 -6.12 -7.32
N CYS A 68 -12.60 -4.96 -7.69
CA CYS A 68 -13.39 -3.82 -8.15
C CYS A 68 -14.13 -4.12 -9.46
N ALA A 69 -13.48 -4.78 -10.43
CA ALA A 69 -14.10 -5.16 -11.69
C ALA A 69 -15.28 -6.12 -11.48
N GLY A 70 -15.13 -7.11 -10.60
CA GLY A 70 -16.22 -8.00 -10.19
C GLY A 70 -17.42 -7.24 -9.65
N GLY A 71 -17.19 -6.29 -8.73
CA GLY A 71 -18.25 -5.44 -8.18
C GLY A 71 -18.92 -4.50 -9.19
N LEU A 72 -18.25 -4.16 -10.30
CA LEU A 72 -18.82 -3.37 -11.39
C LEU A 72 -19.63 -4.21 -12.38
N ILE A 73 -19.17 -5.44 -12.67
CA ILE A 73 -19.79 -6.33 -13.65
C ILE A 73 -21.01 -7.05 -13.05
N ALA A 74 -20.93 -7.44 -11.77
CA ALA A 74 -21.96 -8.17 -11.05
C ALA A 74 -22.33 -7.45 -9.73
N PRO A 75 -22.89 -6.23 -9.79
CA PRO A 75 -23.21 -5.48 -8.60
C PRO A 75 -24.22 -6.23 -7.73
N GLY A 76 -23.93 -6.30 -6.43
CA GLY A 76 -24.77 -6.97 -5.42
C GLY A 76 -24.50 -8.47 -5.24
N ALA A 77 -23.79 -9.16 -6.15
CA ALA A 77 -23.53 -10.59 -6.03
C ALA A 77 -22.72 -10.96 -4.76
N ASP A 78 -21.78 -10.10 -4.37
CA ASP A 78 -20.92 -10.27 -3.20
C ASP A 78 -21.09 -9.14 -2.16
N GLY A 79 -22.25 -8.47 -2.16
CA GLY A 79 -22.50 -7.31 -1.30
C GLY A 79 -21.75 -6.03 -1.71
N ILE A 80 -21.02 -6.04 -2.84
CA ILE A 80 -20.38 -4.84 -3.40
C ILE A 80 -21.38 -4.07 -4.27
N ARG A 81 -21.65 -2.81 -3.94
CA ARG A 81 -22.42 -1.92 -4.82
C ARG A 81 -21.52 -1.41 -5.94
N ALA A 82 -22.07 -1.22 -7.15
CA ALA A 82 -21.31 -0.68 -8.29
C ALA A 82 -20.62 0.66 -7.96
N GLN A 83 -21.27 1.51 -7.16
CA GLN A 83 -20.70 2.78 -6.71
C GLN A 83 -19.48 2.60 -5.81
N ASP A 84 -19.50 1.63 -4.89
CA ASP A 84 -18.39 1.36 -3.97
C ASP A 84 -17.20 0.76 -4.74
N ALA A 85 -17.47 -0.15 -5.67
CA ALA A 85 -16.46 -0.70 -6.58
C ALA A 85 -15.82 0.38 -7.47
N GLY A 86 -16.66 1.25 -8.07
CA GLY A 86 -16.21 2.33 -8.93
C GLY A 86 -15.37 3.37 -8.19
N SER A 87 -15.80 3.75 -6.97
CA SER A 87 -15.06 4.68 -6.12
C SER A 87 -13.74 4.09 -5.61
N ALA A 88 -13.70 2.81 -5.23
CA ALA A 88 -12.47 2.11 -4.87
C ALA A 88 -11.48 2.06 -6.05
N LEU A 89 -11.96 1.72 -7.25
CA LEU A 89 -11.12 1.70 -8.45
C LEU A 89 -10.61 3.10 -8.81
N ALA A 90 -11.46 4.12 -8.71
CA ALA A 90 -11.07 5.50 -8.94
C ALA A 90 -10.01 5.96 -7.92
N ALA A 91 -10.16 5.64 -6.64
CA ALA A 91 -9.20 5.96 -5.59
C ALA A 91 -7.85 5.26 -5.80
N ALA A 92 -7.87 3.97 -6.14
CA ALA A 92 -6.66 3.21 -6.49
C ALA A 92 -5.96 3.79 -7.73
N THR A 93 -6.73 4.14 -8.76
CA THR A 93 -6.21 4.72 -10.01
C THR A 93 -5.62 6.11 -9.78
N ALA A 94 -6.30 6.97 -9.02
CA ALA A 94 -5.81 8.28 -8.64
C ALA A 94 -4.50 8.17 -7.83
N THR A 95 -4.44 7.24 -6.88
CA THR A 95 -3.22 6.95 -6.10
C THR A 95 -2.09 6.48 -7.01
N ALA A 96 -2.36 5.61 -7.97
CA ALA A 96 -1.38 5.14 -8.94
C ALA A 96 -0.88 6.27 -9.85
N ALA A 97 -1.78 7.14 -10.33
CA ALA A 97 -1.45 8.27 -11.20
C ALA A 97 -0.58 9.30 -10.47
N VAL A 98 -0.98 9.70 -9.26
CA VAL A 98 -0.21 10.63 -8.42
C VAL A 98 1.14 9.99 -8.06
N GLY A 99 1.15 8.74 -7.61
CA GLY A 99 2.37 8.01 -7.29
C GLY A 99 3.32 7.88 -8.49
N TRP A 100 2.79 7.68 -9.70
CA TRP A 100 3.58 7.64 -10.93
C TRP A 100 4.22 8.99 -11.25
N LEU A 101 3.50 10.10 -11.09
CA LEU A 101 4.07 11.45 -11.24
C LEU A 101 5.21 11.70 -10.25
N VAL A 102 5.04 11.30 -8.99
CA VAL A 102 6.07 11.38 -7.95
C VAL A 102 7.27 10.45 -8.28
N ALA A 103 7.01 9.26 -8.82
CA ALA A 103 8.04 8.33 -9.26
C ALA A 103 8.86 8.88 -10.44
N ARG A 104 8.22 9.60 -11.38
CA ARG A 104 8.93 10.32 -12.47
C ARG A 104 9.85 11.41 -11.95
N ALA A 105 9.50 12.06 -10.84
CA ALA A 105 10.38 13.00 -10.15
C ALA A 105 11.53 12.32 -9.39
N GLY A 106 11.60 10.98 -9.40
CA GLY A 106 12.65 10.20 -8.73
C GLY A 106 12.48 10.07 -7.22
N ALA A 107 11.33 10.49 -6.68
CA ALA A 107 11.09 10.50 -5.23
C ALA A 107 10.55 9.16 -4.70
N LEU A 108 9.97 8.31 -5.55
CA LEU A 108 9.27 7.09 -5.14
C LEU A 108 9.45 5.96 -6.17
N GLY A 109 9.49 4.70 -5.72
CA GLY A 109 9.64 3.55 -6.60
C GLY A 109 8.30 3.09 -7.20
N LEU A 110 8.30 2.58 -8.43
CA LEU A 110 7.07 2.04 -9.04
C LEU A 110 6.46 0.87 -8.25
N GLY A 111 7.26 0.14 -7.47
CA GLY A 111 6.75 -0.89 -6.56
C GLY A 111 5.90 -0.29 -5.44
N ASP A 112 6.32 0.84 -4.87
CA ASP A 112 5.57 1.57 -3.84
C ASP A 112 4.27 2.13 -4.40
N VAL A 113 4.26 2.61 -5.65
CA VAL A 113 3.04 3.08 -6.34
C VAL A 113 2.00 1.97 -6.44
N LYS A 114 2.43 0.78 -6.89
CA LYS A 114 1.55 -0.39 -7.06
C LYS A 114 1.01 -0.86 -5.72
N LEU A 115 1.89 -0.93 -4.71
CA LEU A 115 1.50 -1.28 -3.37
C LEU A 115 0.48 -0.26 -2.84
N ALA A 116 0.80 1.04 -2.84
CA ALA A 116 -0.10 2.09 -2.36
C ALA A 116 -1.48 2.04 -3.04
N ALA A 117 -1.53 1.85 -4.36
CA ALA A 117 -2.79 1.70 -5.09
C ALA A 117 -3.59 0.47 -4.64
N SER A 118 -2.93 -0.68 -4.42
CA SER A 118 -3.60 -1.88 -3.90
C SER A 118 -4.11 -1.72 -2.46
N LEU A 119 -3.34 -1.03 -1.61
CA LEU A 119 -3.74 -0.74 -0.23
C LEU A 119 -4.94 0.21 -0.18
N VAL A 120 -4.92 1.29 -0.98
CA VAL A 120 -6.03 2.25 -1.04
C VAL A 120 -7.30 1.60 -1.58
N GLY A 121 -7.22 0.85 -2.69
CA GLY A 121 -8.40 0.22 -3.28
C GLY A 121 -9.02 -0.83 -2.35
N SER A 122 -8.20 -1.68 -1.73
CA SER A 122 -8.71 -2.67 -0.77
C SER A 122 -9.27 -2.03 0.50
N LEU A 123 -8.57 -1.04 1.07
CA LEU A 123 -9.02 -0.37 2.29
C LEU A 123 -10.31 0.44 2.06
N TRP A 124 -10.49 1.01 0.87
CA TRP A 124 -11.76 1.67 0.49
C TRP A 124 -12.94 0.71 0.57
N LEU A 125 -12.77 -0.53 0.12
CA LEU A 125 -13.84 -1.55 0.15
C LEU A 125 -14.10 -2.13 1.54
N VAL A 126 -13.13 -2.04 2.45
CA VAL A 126 -13.30 -2.46 3.86
C VAL A 126 -13.91 -1.33 4.69
N SER A 127 -13.28 -0.16 4.67
CA SER A 127 -13.71 1.01 5.45
C SER A 127 -13.09 2.29 4.85
N PRO A 128 -13.85 3.08 4.06
CA PRO A 128 -13.36 4.34 3.51
C PRO A 128 -12.78 5.32 4.55
N PRO A 129 -13.36 5.47 5.77
CA PRO A 129 -12.78 6.32 6.82
C PRO A 129 -11.36 5.90 7.23
N ALA A 130 -11.02 4.61 7.13
CA ALA A 130 -9.72 4.08 7.52
C ALA A 130 -8.58 4.58 6.61
N LEU A 131 -8.89 5.13 5.42
CA LEU A 131 -7.91 5.76 4.53
C LEU A 131 -7.25 6.98 5.15
N TRP A 132 -7.90 7.68 6.09
CA TRP A 132 -7.28 8.78 6.80
C TRP A 132 -6.10 8.31 7.64
N LEU A 133 -6.22 7.17 8.32
CA LEU A 133 -5.13 6.59 9.10
C LEU A 133 -3.97 6.18 8.20
N LEU A 134 -4.26 5.51 7.07
CA LEU A 134 -3.24 5.19 6.07
C LEU A 134 -2.53 6.45 5.58
N ALA A 135 -3.28 7.49 5.22
CA ALA A 135 -2.74 8.76 4.76
C ALA A 135 -1.89 9.45 5.83
N CYS A 136 -2.32 9.48 7.09
CA CYS A 136 -1.56 10.07 8.19
C CYS A 136 -0.22 9.36 8.41
N VAL A 137 -0.21 8.02 8.47
CA VAL A 137 1.01 7.24 8.69
C VAL A 137 1.95 7.34 7.48
N ALA A 138 1.43 7.21 6.26
CA ALA A 138 2.21 7.30 5.03
C ALA A 138 2.76 8.72 4.80
N SER A 139 1.97 9.76 5.06
CA SER A 139 2.38 11.16 4.92
C SER A 139 3.38 11.56 6.00
N GLY A 140 3.23 11.07 7.24
CA GLY A 140 4.22 11.29 8.30
C GLY A 140 5.61 10.75 7.89
N ALA A 141 5.65 9.54 7.34
CA ALA A 141 6.88 8.98 6.78
C ALA A 141 7.41 9.77 5.58
N GLY A 142 6.51 10.20 4.68
CA GLY A 142 6.85 11.02 3.51
C GLY A 142 7.42 12.39 3.85
N VAL A 143 6.88 13.06 4.88
CA VAL A 143 7.37 14.37 5.36
C VAL A 143 8.74 14.23 6.02
N VAL A 144 8.91 13.25 6.90
CA VAL A 144 10.21 12.95 7.52
C VAL A 144 11.26 12.58 6.46
N ALA A 145 10.83 11.96 5.35
CA ALA A 145 11.69 11.62 4.23
C ALA A 145 12.00 12.78 3.27
N ALA A 146 11.03 13.67 3.04
CA ALA A 146 11.16 14.80 2.13
C ALA A 146 12.09 15.89 2.67
N VAL A 147 12.11 16.12 3.99
CA VAL A 147 12.90 17.21 4.61
C VAL A 147 14.42 17.03 4.40
N PRO A 148 15.03 15.86 4.64
CA PRO A 148 16.44 15.60 4.30
C PRO A 148 16.66 15.55 2.79
N GLY A 149 15.73 14.99 2.02
CA GLY A 149 15.79 14.85 0.57
C GLY A 149 15.87 16.19 -0.17
N LEU A 150 15.01 17.15 0.19
CA LEU A 150 15.07 18.52 -0.35
C LEU A 150 16.36 19.25 0.05
N ARG A 151 16.81 19.08 1.30
CA ARG A 151 18.06 19.69 1.79
C ARG A 151 19.29 19.12 1.07
N ARG A 152 19.31 17.83 0.77
CA ARG A 152 20.39 17.17 0.01
C ARG A 152 20.32 17.47 -1.48
N ALA A 153 19.14 17.46 -2.09
CA ALA A 153 18.96 17.82 -3.49
C ALA A 153 19.42 19.27 -3.77
N ARG A 154 19.14 20.20 -2.85
CA ARG A 154 19.66 21.59 -2.91
C ARG A 154 21.19 21.67 -2.72
N ARG A 155 21.81 20.75 -1.97
CA ARG A 155 23.27 20.70 -1.77
C ARG A 155 24.01 20.01 -2.92
N VAL A 156 23.45 18.96 -3.50
CA VAL A 156 24.02 18.24 -4.66
C VAL A 156 23.93 19.08 -5.93
N ARG A 157 22.80 19.77 -6.17
CA ARG A 157 22.69 20.79 -7.24
C ARG A 157 23.70 21.94 -7.14
N ARG A 158 24.31 22.16 -5.96
CA ARG A 158 25.36 23.15 -5.75
C ARG A 158 26.78 22.60 -5.90
N ARG A 159 26.97 21.28 -5.96
CA ARG A 159 28.31 20.66 -5.96
C ARG A 159 28.62 19.81 -7.19
N GLU A 160 27.62 19.27 -7.88
CA GLU A 160 27.82 18.40 -9.03
C GLU A 160 26.94 18.87 -10.19
N GLY A 161 27.55 18.99 -11.37
CA GLY A 161 26.86 19.29 -12.63
C GLY A 161 25.81 18.23 -13.01
N PRO A 162 25.20 18.32 -14.21
CA PRO A 162 23.93 17.66 -14.57
C PRO A 162 23.88 16.12 -14.61
N GLY A 163 24.82 15.40 -14.01
CA GLY A 163 24.87 13.93 -14.06
C GLY A 163 25.22 13.30 -12.72
N GLY A 164 24.31 12.45 -12.20
CA GLY A 164 24.76 11.15 -11.68
C GLY A 164 24.54 10.76 -10.22
N GLY A 165 23.81 11.50 -9.38
CA GLY A 165 23.60 11.10 -7.98
C GLY A 165 22.15 10.78 -7.63
N ARG A 166 21.69 9.52 -7.75
CA ARG A 166 20.38 9.10 -7.19
C ARG A 166 20.43 9.22 -5.67
N ALA A 167 19.68 10.17 -5.12
CA ALA A 167 19.56 10.36 -3.68
C ALA A 167 19.10 9.06 -2.99
N PRO A 168 19.60 8.76 -1.76
CA PRO A 168 19.19 7.58 -1.03
C PRO A 168 17.68 7.60 -0.77
N THR A 169 16.94 6.68 -1.39
CA THR A 169 15.49 6.51 -1.26
C THR A 169 15.15 5.93 0.10
N ILE A 170 14.21 6.53 0.82
CA ILE A 170 13.76 6.03 2.12
C ILE A 170 12.79 4.86 1.89
N PRO A 171 12.89 3.77 2.67
CA PRO A 171 11.99 2.63 2.52
C PRO A 171 10.56 3.04 2.87
N PHE A 172 9.74 3.27 1.84
CA PHE A 172 8.37 3.76 1.98
C PHE A 172 7.38 2.59 2.18
N GLY A 173 7.74 1.39 1.71
CA GLY A 173 6.93 0.17 1.80
C GLY A 173 6.53 -0.19 3.24
N PRO A 174 7.45 -0.25 4.21
CA PRO A 174 7.10 -0.52 5.61
C PRO A 174 6.10 0.49 6.19
N CYS A 175 6.24 1.76 5.84
CA CYS A 175 5.34 2.80 6.35
C CYS A 175 3.92 2.66 5.78
N LEU A 176 3.82 2.34 4.48
CA LEU A 176 2.55 2.01 3.83
C LEU A 176 1.88 0.79 4.48
N LEU A 177 2.64 -0.29 4.71
CA LEU A 177 2.13 -1.51 5.33
C LEU A 177 1.70 -1.28 6.78
N VAL A 178 2.49 -0.55 7.57
CA VAL A 178 2.11 -0.20 8.96
C VAL A 178 0.83 0.63 8.96
N GLY A 179 0.72 1.63 8.09
CA GLY A 179 -0.50 2.44 7.98
C GLY A 179 -1.73 1.59 7.63
N TYR A 180 -1.58 0.67 6.68
CA TYR A 180 -2.66 -0.23 6.26
C TYR A 180 -3.09 -1.19 7.36
N TRP A 181 -2.15 -1.91 7.99
CA TRP A 181 -2.47 -2.87 9.04
C TRP A 181 -3.01 -2.20 10.31
N THR A 182 -2.53 -0.99 10.63
CA THR A 182 -3.09 -0.20 11.74
C THR A 182 -4.53 0.21 11.43
N ALA A 183 -4.80 0.66 10.20
CA ALA A 183 -6.14 1.03 9.77
C ALA A 183 -7.13 -0.17 9.82
N LEU A 184 -6.69 -1.35 9.39
CA LEU A 184 -7.47 -2.58 9.51
C LEU A 184 -7.68 -2.98 10.97
N ALA A 185 -6.64 -2.91 11.83
CA ALA A 185 -6.78 -3.24 13.24
C ALA A 185 -7.78 -2.32 13.97
N VAL A 186 -7.77 -1.02 13.65
CA VAL A 186 -8.75 -0.06 14.19
C VAL A 186 -10.16 -0.38 13.68
N THR A 187 -10.29 -0.76 12.41
CA THR A 187 -11.59 -1.14 11.84
C THR A 187 -12.12 -2.41 12.50
N ALA A 188 -11.27 -3.43 12.69
CA ALA A 188 -11.61 -4.67 13.39
C ALA A 188 -12.01 -4.44 14.86
N ALA A 189 -11.43 -3.45 15.53
CA ALA A 189 -11.79 -3.10 16.90
C ALA A 189 -13.11 -2.31 16.99
N ALA A 190 -13.60 -1.77 15.87
CA ALA A 190 -14.83 -0.98 15.79
C ALA A 190 -16.04 -1.76 15.28
N SER A 191 -15.83 -2.98 14.77
CA SER A 191 -16.86 -3.92 14.29
C SER A 191 -17.32 -4.87 15.40
#